data_AF-A0A6C0BAQ1-F1
#
_entry.id   AF-A0A6C0BAQ1-F1
#
_cell.length_a   1.000
_cell.length_b   1.000
_cell.length_c   1.000
_cell.angle_alpha   90.00
_cell.angle_beta   90.00
_cell.angle_gamma   90.00
#
_symmetry.space_group_name_H-M   'P 1'
#
loop_
_entity.id
_entity.type
_entity.pdbx_description
1 polymer ?
#
loop_
_entity_poly.entity_id
_entity_poly.type
_entity_poly.pdbx_seq_one_letter_code
_entity_poly.pdbx_strand_id
1 'polypeptide(L)'
;MSFFEVEFTLPQQDSYLVEVERQIQLKRKFLLERRHHLEKASRENKFLTTVKNDYQKYQNYILKQKQEQIGAMNTLDQYLDDLIVTGKMTQSDIEQSKKDKREILGEISKIKKDLDDLMK
;
A
#
# COMPACT_ATOMS: atom_id res chain seq x y z
N MET A 1 -6.79 -23.97 -57.74
CA MET A 1 -7.04 -24.52 -56.40
C MET A 1 -8.55 -24.54 -56.21
N SER A 2 -9.15 -25.73 -56.29
CA SER A 2 -10.60 -25.89 -56.11
C SER A 2 -10.93 -25.66 -54.64
N PHE A 3 -11.71 -24.64 -54.34
CA PHE A 3 -12.44 -24.63 -53.07
C PHE A 3 -13.36 -25.84 -53.11
N PHE A 4 -13.19 -26.76 -52.16
CA PHE A 4 -14.15 -27.84 -51.95
C PHE A 4 -15.45 -27.18 -51.48
N GLU A 5 -16.38 -26.92 -52.40
CA GLU A 5 -17.77 -26.71 -52.03
C GLU A 5 -18.30 -28.06 -51.58
N VAL A 6 -18.32 -28.25 -50.26
CA VAL A 6 -19.01 -29.38 -49.65
C VAL A 6 -20.51 -29.14 -49.87
N GLU A 7 -21.07 -29.70 -50.94
CA GLU A 7 -22.51 -29.80 -51.13
C GLU A 7 -23.09 -30.72 -50.07
N PHE A 8 -23.47 -30.14 -48.94
CA PHE A 8 -24.24 -30.84 -47.93
C PHE A 8 -25.63 -31.16 -48.48
N THR A 9 -26.08 -32.40 -48.27
CA THR A 9 -27.50 -32.74 -48.45
C THR A 9 -28.36 -31.96 -47.45
N LEU A 10 -29.62 -31.66 -47.75
CA LEU A 10 -30.53 -30.92 -46.86
C LEU A 10 -30.47 -31.39 -45.38
N PRO A 11 -30.49 -32.70 -45.08
CA PRO A 11 -30.37 -33.18 -43.69
C PRO A 11 -29.01 -32.88 -43.03
N GLN A 12 -27.92 -32.82 -43.80
CA GLN A 12 -26.59 -32.50 -43.31
C GLN A 12 -26.43 -30.99 -43.08
N GLN A 13 -27.05 -30.14 -43.91
CA GLN A 13 -27.13 -28.69 -43.69
C GLN A 13 -27.88 -28.37 -42.40
N ASP A 14 -29.02 -29.02 -42.18
CA ASP A 14 -29.82 -28.85 -40.96
C ASP A 14 -29.03 -29.29 -39.71
N SER A 15 -28.37 -30.45 -39.78
CA SER A 15 -27.54 -30.95 -38.67
C SER A 15 -26.37 -30.01 -38.35
N TYR A 16 -25.74 -29.43 -39.38
CA TYR A 16 -24.66 -28.47 -39.21
C TYR A 16 -25.16 -27.15 -38.60
N LEU A 17 -26.32 -26.63 -39.05
CA LEU A 17 -26.95 -25.45 -38.47
C LEU A 17 -27.26 -25.63 -36.98
N VAL A 18 -27.82 -26.78 -36.60
CA VAL A 18 -28.10 -27.11 -35.18
C VAL A 18 -26.81 -27.12 -34.35
N GLU A 19 -25.73 -27.69 -34.87
CA GLU A 19 -24.43 -27.68 -34.17
C GLU A 19 -23.85 -26.28 -34.04
N VAL A 20 -23.93 -25.45 -35.09
CA VAL A 20 -23.49 -24.04 -35.04
C VAL A 20 -24.30 -23.26 -34.02
N GLU A 21 -25.62 -23.42 -33.97
CA GLU A 21 -26.47 -22.78 -32.97
C GLU A 21 -26.10 -23.22 -31.55
N ARG A 22 -25.86 -24.51 -31.34
CA ARG A 22 -25.38 -25.05 -30.05
C ARG A 22 -24.07 -24.39 -29.63
N GLN A 23 -23.09 -24.29 -30.54
CA GLN A 23 -21.81 -23.66 -30.27
C GLN A 23 -21.95 -22.16 -29.96
N ILE A 24 -22.84 -21.46 -30.67
CA ILE A 24 -23.16 -20.05 -30.38
C ILE A 24 -23.70 -19.91 -28.95
N GLN A 25 -24.63 -20.78 -28.54
CA GLN A 25 -25.20 -20.73 -27.19
C GLN A 25 -24.15 -21.03 -26.12
N LEU A 26 -23.29 -22.03 -26.33
CA LEU A 26 -22.19 -22.34 -25.41
C LEU A 26 -21.22 -21.17 -25.25
N LYS A 27 -20.82 -20.53 -26.37
CA LYS A 27 -19.96 -19.35 -26.34
C LYS A 27 -20.62 -18.16 -25.63
N ARG A 28 -21.92 -17.93 -25.85
CA ARG A 28 -22.67 -16.89 -25.15
C ARG A 28 -22.68 -17.11 -23.64
N LYS A 29 -22.97 -18.34 -23.20
CA LYS A 29 -22.93 -18.70 -21.77
C LYS A 29 -21.54 -18.49 -21.18
N PHE A 30 -20.50 -18.94 -21.86
CA PHE A 30 -19.12 -18.75 -21.43
C PHE A 30 -18.76 -17.25 -21.29
N LEU A 31 -19.14 -16.41 -22.25
CA LEU A 31 -18.88 -14.97 -22.19
C LEU A 31 -19.60 -14.31 -21.00
N LEU A 32 -20.83 -14.72 -20.71
CA LEU A 32 -21.58 -14.22 -19.55
C LEU A 32 -20.90 -14.61 -18.23
N GLU A 33 -20.46 -15.86 -18.10
CA GLU A 33 -19.72 -16.32 -16.92
C GLU A 33 -18.39 -15.58 -16.75
N ARG A 34 -17.62 -15.41 -17.84
CA ARG A 34 -16.38 -14.63 -17.84
C ARG A 34 -16.61 -13.18 -17.40
N ARG A 35 -17.66 -12.53 -17.92
CA ARG A 35 -18.03 -11.16 -17.50
C ARG A 35 -18.29 -11.11 -16.01
N HIS A 36 -19.05 -12.06 -15.47
CA HIS A 36 -19.35 -12.09 -14.03
C HIS A 36 -18.08 -12.27 -13.18
N HIS A 37 -17.16 -13.14 -13.60
CA HIS A 37 -15.86 -13.30 -12.95
C HIS A 37 -15.03 -12.02 -12.98
N LEU A 38 -14.98 -11.33 -14.12
CA LEU A 38 -14.26 -10.05 -14.25
C LEU A 38 -14.86 -8.97 -13.36
N GLU A 39 -16.19 -8.86 -13.29
CA GLU A 39 -16.87 -7.93 -12.40
C GLU A 39 -16.56 -8.22 -10.92
N LYS A 40 -16.51 -9.50 -10.53
CA LYS A 40 -16.12 -9.90 -9.17
C LYS A 40 -14.66 -9.52 -8.88
N ALA A 41 -13.72 -9.92 -9.74
CA ALA A 41 -12.30 -9.62 -9.59
C ALA A 41 -12.03 -8.10 -9.58
N SER A 42 -12.75 -7.33 -10.40
CA SER A 42 -12.65 -5.87 -10.41
C SER A 42 -13.08 -5.24 -9.08
N ARG A 43 -14.16 -5.73 -8.47
CA ARG A 43 -14.60 -5.27 -7.14
C ARG A 43 -13.58 -5.60 -6.06
N GLU A 44 -13.04 -6.82 -6.07
CA GLU A 44 -11.99 -7.25 -5.15
C GLU A 44 -10.73 -6.39 -5.31
N ASN A 45 -10.28 -6.16 -6.54
CA ASN A 45 -9.14 -5.28 -6.82
C ASN A 45 -9.37 -3.84 -6.33
N LYS A 46 -10.58 -3.30 -6.52
CA LYS A 46 -10.92 -1.96 -6.03
C LYS A 46 -10.86 -1.91 -4.50
N PHE A 47 -11.40 -2.92 -3.83
CA PHE A 47 -11.31 -3.04 -2.38
C PHE A 47 -9.86 -3.12 -1.89
N LEU A 48 -9.05 -4.01 -2.48
CA LEU A 48 -7.63 -4.15 -2.12
C LEU A 48 -6.84 -2.85 -2.38
N THR A 49 -7.17 -2.13 -3.44
CA THR A 49 -6.57 -0.81 -3.73
C THR A 49 -6.92 0.20 -2.66
N THR A 50 -8.18 0.27 -2.23
CA THR A 50 -8.60 1.14 -1.13
C THR A 50 -7.85 0.79 0.16
N VAL A 51 -7.81 -0.50 0.53
CA VAL A 51 -7.10 -0.97 1.73
C VAL A 51 -5.62 -0.58 1.66
N LYS A 52 -4.95 -0.84 0.53
CA LYS A 52 -3.55 -0.43 0.33
C LYS A 52 -3.36 1.09 0.52
N ASN A 53 -4.25 1.90 -0.05
CA ASN A 53 -4.17 3.35 0.07
C ASN A 53 -4.34 3.81 1.51
N ASP A 54 -5.23 3.17 2.27
CA ASP A 54 -5.41 3.46 3.70
C ASP A 54 -4.14 3.13 4.48
N TYR A 55 -3.53 1.97 4.26
CA TYR A 55 -2.23 1.60 4.87
C TYR A 55 -1.15 2.63 4.55
N GLN A 56 -1.02 3.05 3.28
CA GLN A 56 -0.07 4.09 2.88
C GLN A 56 -0.33 5.42 3.59
N LYS A 57 -1.60 5.81 3.74
CA LYS A 57 -1.98 7.03 4.46
C LYS A 57 -1.57 6.96 5.93
N TYR A 58 -1.83 5.83 6.60
CA TYR A 58 -1.41 5.64 7.99
C TYR A 58 0.11 5.60 8.15
N GLN A 59 0.82 4.92 7.26
CA GLN A 59 2.28 4.91 7.24
C GLN A 59 2.84 6.33 7.11
N ASN A 60 2.34 7.12 6.15
CA ASN A 60 2.76 8.52 5.97
C ASN A 60 2.47 9.38 7.22
N TYR A 61 1.34 9.15 7.87
CA TYR A 61 1.00 9.84 9.12
C TYR A 61 1.99 9.48 10.24
N ILE A 62 2.33 8.20 10.41
CA ILE A 62 3.30 7.74 11.42
C ILE A 62 4.69 8.32 11.13
N LEU A 63 5.13 8.32 9.88
CA LEU A 63 6.40 8.92 9.47
C LEU A 63 6.45 10.40 9.85
N LYS A 64 5.37 11.15 9.56
CA LYS A 64 5.25 12.56 9.92
C LYS A 64 5.32 12.77 11.44
N GLN A 65 4.55 12.02 12.22
CA GLN A 65 4.55 12.14 13.69
C GLN A 65 5.93 11.86 14.29
N LYS A 66 6.62 10.82 13.82
CA LYS A 66 7.99 10.49 14.28
C LYS A 66 8.98 11.61 13.94
N GLN A 67 8.86 12.22 12.76
CA GLN A 67 9.69 13.36 12.37
C GLN A 67 9.41 14.61 13.23
N GLU A 68 8.15 14.88 13.54
CA GLU A 68 7.74 15.97 14.45
C GLU A 68 8.26 15.72 15.88
N GLN A 69 8.22 14.46 16.35
CA GLN A 69 8.78 14.07 17.64
C GLN A 69 10.29 14.35 17.71
N ILE A 70 11.06 13.98 16.67
CA ILE A 70 12.49 14.32 16.59
C ILE A 70 12.69 15.84 16.67
N GLY A 71 11.86 16.63 15.97
CA GLY A 71 11.90 18.09 16.03
C GLY A 71 11.72 18.63 17.44
N ALA A 72 10.68 18.18 18.15
CA ALA A 72 10.41 18.60 19.53
C ALA A 72 11.56 18.21 20.47
N MET A 73 12.12 17.02 20.30
CA MET A 73 13.25 16.55 21.11
C MET A 73 14.52 17.37 20.87
N ASN A 74 14.80 17.79 19.64
CA ASN A 74 15.90 18.70 19.35
C ASN A 74 15.70 20.07 20.00
N THR A 75 14.46 20.59 20.02
CA THR A 75 14.15 21.85 20.72
C THR A 75 14.42 21.72 22.23
N LEU A 76 14.06 20.60 22.84
CA LEU A 76 14.38 20.33 24.25
C LEU A 76 15.88 20.26 24.50
N ASP A 77 16.63 19.58 23.61
CA ASP A 77 18.09 19.50 23.69
C ASP A 77 18.76 20.89 23.62
N GLN A 78 18.31 21.74 22.69
CA GLN A 78 18.79 23.11 22.57
C GLN A 78 18.48 23.95 23.81
N TYR A 79 17.27 23.81 24.35
CA TYR A 79 16.90 24.52 25.58
C TYR A 79 17.76 24.10 26.77
N LEU A 80 18.11 22.81 26.88
CA LEU A 80 19.03 22.32 27.91
C LEU A 80 20.45 22.90 27.72
N ASP A 81 20.94 22.99 26.49
CA ASP A 81 22.24 23.63 26.20
C ASP A 81 22.23 25.11 26.61
N ASP A 82 21.18 25.86 26.29
CA ASP A 82 21.03 27.27 26.67
C ASP A 82 20.99 27.45 28.20
N LEU A 83 20.31 26.57 28.93
CA LEU A 83 20.27 26.62 30.39
C LEU A 83 21.65 26.36 31.02
N ILE A 84 22.40 25.39 30.48
CA ILE A 84 23.76 25.09 30.95
C ILE A 84 24.70 26.28 30.67
N VAL A 85 24.63 26.88 29.48
CA VAL A 85 25.51 27.99 29.07
C VAL A 85 25.20 29.28 29.82
N THR A 86 23.92 29.57 30.10
CA THR A 86 23.52 30.81 30.78
C THR A 86 23.90 30.87 32.26
N GLY A 87 24.48 29.80 32.83
CA GLY A 87 25.02 29.77 34.18
C GLY A 87 23.94 29.90 35.28
N LYS A 88 22.66 29.70 34.92
CA LYS A 88 21.52 29.80 35.85
C LYS A 88 21.34 28.54 36.72
N MET A 89 22.24 27.58 36.61
CA MET A 89 22.12 26.23 37.15
C MET A 89 23.20 25.93 38.18
N THR A 90 22.86 25.16 39.21
CA THR A 90 23.86 24.61 40.13
C THR A 90 24.65 23.49 39.44
N GLN A 91 25.80 23.09 40.01
CA GLN A 91 26.58 21.97 39.49
C GLN A 91 25.75 20.67 39.38
N SER A 92 24.87 20.43 40.36
CA SER A 92 23.96 19.26 40.35
C SER A 92 22.96 19.34 39.20
N ASP A 93 22.42 20.51 38.93
CA ASP A 93 21.46 20.73 37.84
C ASP A 93 22.14 20.51 36.47
N ILE A 94 23.38 20.97 36.31
CA ILE A 94 24.17 20.75 35.09
C ILE A 94 24.41 19.25 34.85
N GLU A 95 24.74 18.49 35.89
CA GLU A 95 24.94 17.04 35.78
C GLU A 95 23.64 16.31 35.40
N GLN A 96 22.52 16.72 35.98
CA GLN A 96 21.21 16.18 35.62
C GLN A 96 20.84 16.53 34.17
N SER A 97 21.01 17.78 33.73
CA SER A 97 20.73 18.18 32.34
C SER A 97 21.61 17.44 31.32
N LYS A 98 22.87 17.15 31.65
CA LYS A 98 23.74 16.29 30.82
C LYS A 98 23.25 14.84 30.74
N LYS A 99 22.60 14.33 31.80
CA LYS A 99 21.96 13.01 31.77
C LYS A 99 20.71 13.03 30.88
N ASP A 100 19.84 14.01 31.08
CA ASP A 100 18.59 14.16 30.30
C ASP A 100 18.89 14.31 28.80
N LYS A 101 19.90 15.11 28.44
CA LYS A 101 20.42 15.23 27.08
C LYS A 101 20.84 13.89 26.47
N ARG A 102 21.57 13.06 27.21
CA ARG A 102 21.99 11.73 26.73
C ARG A 102 20.79 10.82 26.49
N GLU A 103 19.78 10.87 27.35
CA GLU A 103 18.53 10.11 27.18
C GLU A 103 17.77 10.59 25.94
N ILE A 104 17.62 11.91 25.75
CA ILE A 104 16.99 12.51 24.58
C ILE A 104 17.69 12.05 23.28
N LEU A 105 19.02 12.17 23.20
CA LEU A 105 19.78 11.75 22.03
C LEU A 105 19.67 10.24 21.75
N GLY A 106 19.58 9.43 22.80
CA GLY A 106 19.33 8.00 22.71
C GLY A 106 17.96 7.69 22.10
N GLU A 107 16.92 8.35 22.57
CA GLU A 107 15.56 8.20 22.04
C GLU A 107 15.43 8.70 20.60
N ILE A 108 16.05 9.84 20.24
CA ILE A 108 16.11 10.31 18.85
C ILE A 108 16.73 9.24 17.95
N SER A 109 17.80 8.59 18.41
CA SER A 109 18.49 7.55 17.64
C SER A 109 17.60 6.32 17.42
N LYS A 110 16.81 5.93 18.43
CA LYS A 110 15.82 4.85 18.30
C LYS A 110 14.73 5.22 17.29
N ILE A 111 14.17 6.44 17.38
CA ILE A 111 13.12 6.90 16.47
C ILE A 111 13.62 6.95 15.02
N LYS A 112 14.87 7.40 14.79
CA LYS A 112 15.49 7.38 13.46
C LYS A 112 15.61 5.97 12.89
N LYS A 113 16.03 5.01 13.71
CA LYS A 113 16.09 3.60 13.29
C LYS A 113 14.70 3.05 12.93
N ASP A 114 13.68 3.36 13.74
CA ASP A 114 12.30 2.96 13.43
C ASP A 114 11.82 3.58 12.10
N LEU A 115 12.18 4.83 11.82
CA LEU A 115 11.86 5.49 10.55
C LEU A 115 12.52 4.77 9.37
N ASP A 116 13.81 4.44 9.48
CA ASP A 116 14.53 3.69 8.44
C ASP A 116 13.89 2.33 8.18
N ASP A 117 13.41 1.65 9.22
CA ASP A 117 12.71 0.37 9.09
C ASP A 117 11.31 0.51 8.49
N LEU A 118 10.60 1.61 8.78
CA LEU A 118 9.29 1.93 8.18
C LEU A 118 9.38 2.40 6.71
N MET A 119 10.56 2.82 6.25
CA MET A 119 10.80 3.28 4.88
C MET A 119 11.30 2.17 3.93
N LYS A 120 11.66 0.99 4.46
CA LYS A 120 12.00 -0.20 3.68
C LYS A 120 10.77 -0.88 3.09
#